data_AF-A0A356WWW4-F1
#
_entry.id   AF-A0A356WWW4-F1
#
_cell.length_a   1.000
_cell.length_b   1.000
_cell.length_c   1.000
_cell.angle_alpha   90.00
_cell.angle_beta   90.00
_cell.angle_gamma   90.00
#
_symmetry.space_group_name_H-M   'P 1'
#
loop_
_entity.id
_entity.type
_entity.pdbx_description
1 polymer ?
#
loop_
_entity_poly.entity_id
_entity_poly.type
_entity_poly.pdbx_seq_one_letter_code
_entity_poly.pdbx_strand_id
1 'polypeptide(L)'
;GGIGSTVKATRNASKEELKNLARNRLQKALKQGITTMEIKSGYGLDPETERKMLEVIHELKAEQPIELIATFLGAHAVPKHSSKEEYLEEVLAMIPEIAGLAEY
;
A
#
# COMPACT_ATOMS: atom_id res chain seq x y z
N GLY A 1 8.69 -12.56 -12.06
CA GLY A 1 9.28 -12.58 -10.71
C GLY A 1 10.02 -11.28 -10.48
N GLY A 2 9.99 -10.76 -9.25
CA GLY A 2 10.57 -9.45 -8.89
C GLY A 2 9.51 -8.36 -8.69
N ILE A 3 9.94 -7.20 -8.17
CA ILE A 3 9.06 -6.08 -7.81
C ILE A 3 8.14 -5.64 -8.95
N GLY A 4 8.64 -5.62 -10.19
CA GLY A 4 7.84 -5.20 -11.35
C GLY A 4 6.63 -6.09 -11.64
N SER A 5 6.69 -7.39 -11.34
CA SER A 5 5.49 -8.26 -11.48
C SER A 5 4.44 -7.97 -10.42
N THR A 6 4.85 -7.68 -9.19
CA THR A 6 3.92 -7.31 -8.11
C THR A 6 3.30 -5.95 -8.39
N VAL A 7 4.10 -4.97 -8.84
CA VAL A 7 3.59 -3.64 -9.21
C VAL A 7 2.52 -3.74 -10.28
N LYS A 8 2.78 -4.50 -11.36
CA LYS A 8 1.78 -4.72 -12.42
C LYS A 8 0.50 -5.38 -11.88
N ALA A 9 0.63 -6.40 -11.04
CA ALA A 9 -0.52 -7.08 -10.46
C ALA A 9 -1.36 -6.15 -9.55
N THR A 10 -0.69 -5.34 -8.71
CA THR A 10 -1.35 -4.40 -7.79
C THR A 10 -2.05 -3.26 -8.54
N ARG A 11 -1.44 -2.72 -9.61
CA ARG A 11 -2.07 -1.71 -10.47
C ARG A 11 -3.36 -2.25 -11.10
N ASN A 12 -3.30 -3.46 -11.64
CA ASN A 12 -4.43 -4.11 -12.32
C ASN A 12 -5.54 -4.59 -11.37
N ALA A 13 -5.23 -4.80 -10.09
CA ALA A 13 -6.21 -5.21 -9.10
C ALA A 13 -7.14 -4.04 -8.72
N SER A 14 -8.42 -4.33 -8.63
CA SER A 14 -9.41 -3.44 -8.03
C SER A 14 -9.16 -3.27 -6.53
N LYS A 15 -9.72 -2.20 -5.97
CA LYS A 15 -9.65 -1.93 -4.52
C LYS A 15 -10.22 -3.09 -3.70
N GLU A 16 -11.34 -3.69 -4.13
CA GLU A 16 -11.92 -4.84 -3.43
C GLU A 16 -11.09 -6.11 -3.54
N GLU A 17 -10.45 -6.38 -4.69
CA GLU A 17 -9.54 -7.53 -4.79
C GLU A 17 -8.36 -7.39 -3.82
N LEU A 18 -7.78 -6.19 -3.72
CA LEU A 18 -6.72 -5.89 -2.76
C LEU A 18 -7.21 -6.02 -1.31
N LYS A 19 -8.41 -5.50 -1.00
CA LYS A 19 -9.00 -5.60 0.34
C LYS A 19 -9.28 -7.04 0.75
N ASN A 20 -9.89 -7.83 -0.13
CA ASN A 20 -10.15 -9.26 0.11
C ASN A 20 -8.85 -10.05 0.31
N LEU A 21 -7.81 -9.77 -0.49
CA LEU A 21 -6.51 -10.40 -0.35
C LEU A 21 -5.86 -10.06 1.00
N ALA A 22 -5.87 -8.79 1.40
CA ALA A 22 -5.34 -8.34 2.67
C ALA A 22 -6.14 -8.90 3.86
N ARG A 23 -7.48 -8.89 3.81
CA ARG A 23 -8.34 -9.47 4.85
C ARG A 23 -8.03 -10.94 5.12
N ASN A 24 -7.83 -11.72 4.06
CA ASN A 24 -7.45 -13.13 4.19
C ASN A 24 -6.08 -13.32 4.87
N ARG A 25 -5.13 -12.40 4.66
CA ARG A 25 -3.82 -12.41 5.34
C ARG A 25 -3.95 -12.01 6.80
N LEU A 26 -4.73 -10.97 7.10
CA LEU A 26 -5.01 -10.53 8.47
C LEU A 26 -5.69 -11.62 9.30
N GLN A 27 -6.66 -12.34 8.74
CA GLN A 27 -7.30 -13.47 9.43
C GLN A 27 -6.30 -14.59 9.77
N LYS A 28 -5.33 -14.87 8.88
CA LYS A 28 -4.27 -15.84 9.17
C LYS A 28 -3.32 -15.33 10.25
N ALA A 29 -2.95 -14.05 10.20
CA ALA A 29 -2.12 -13.42 11.21
C ALA A 29 -2.77 -13.43 12.60
N LEU A 30 -4.08 -13.13 12.66
CA LEU A 30 -4.84 -13.17 13.90
C LEU A 30 -4.87 -14.57 14.51
N LYS A 31 -5.05 -15.61 13.68
CA LYS A 31 -4.97 -17.02 14.12
C LYS A 31 -3.60 -17.40 14.67
N GLN A 32 -2.55 -16.64 14.35
CA GLN A 32 -1.20 -16.81 14.87
C GLN A 32 -0.92 -15.92 16.09
N GLY A 33 -1.93 -15.20 16.60
CA GLY A 33 -1.81 -14.34 17.78
C GLY A 33 -1.26 -12.95 17.49
N ILE A 34 -1.16 -12.53 16.22
CA ILE A 34 -0.73 -11.18 15.88
C ILE A 34 -1.87 -10.19 16.18
N THR A 35 -1.58 -9.20 17.02
CA THR A 35 -2.54 -8.16 17.44
C THR A 35 -2.26 -6.79 16.85
N THR A 36 -1.04 -6.54 16.37
CA THR A 36 -0.63 -5.27 15.76
C THR A 36 0.22 -5.55 14.53
N MET A 37 0.00 -4.80 13.43
CA MET A 37 0.71 -4.99 12.17
C MET A 37 0.92 -3.66 11.46
N GLU A 38 2.16 -3.42 11.04
CA GLU A 38 2.46 -2.38 10.08
C GLU A 38 2.26 -2.90 8.65
N ILE A 39 1.59 -2.12 7.81
CA ILE A 39 1.37 -2.40 6.40
C ILE A 39 1.82 -1.21 5.57
N LYS A 40 2.70 -1.48 4.61
CA LYS A 40 3.29 -0.46 3.73
C LYS A 40 2.61 -0.45 2.38
N SER A 41 2.55 0.72 1.77
CA SER A 41 2.24 0.90 0.35
C SER A 41 3.48 0.49 -0.50
N GLY A 42 3.71 1.08 -1.68
CA GLY A 42 4.95 0.90 -2.46
C GLY A 42 4.91 -0.17 -3.56
N TYR A 43 3.77 -0.83 -3.78
CA TYR A 43 3.54 -1.66 -4.98
C TYR A 43 2.68 -0.96 -6.02
N GLY A 44 2.34 0.31 -5.86
CA GLY A 44 1.70 1.12 -6.90
C GLY A 44 2.74 1.78 -7.78
N LEU A 45 3.67 2.51 -7.16
CA LEU A 45 4.63 3.38 -7.85
C LEU A 45 3.97 4.40 -8.79
N ASP A 46 2.75 4.82 -8.48
CA ASP A 46 1.97 5.88 -9.12
C ASP A 46 0.95 6.41 -8.09
N PRO A 47 0.51 7.69 -8.19
CA PRO A 47 -0.35 8.31 -7.18
C PRO A 47 -1.64 7.53 -6.91
N GLU A 48 -2.34 7.12 -7.98
CA GLU A 48 -3.64 6.45 -7.89
C GLU A 48 -3.54 5.14 -7.13
N THR A 49 -2.54 4.31 -7.47
CA THR A 49 -2.39 2.98 -6.90
C THR A 49 -1.83 3.04 -5.48
N GLU A 50 -0.93 3.98 -5.18
CA GLU A 50 -0.44 4.21 -3.81
C GLU A 50 -1.59 4.62 -2.89
N ARG A 51 -2.41 5.59 -3.32
CA ARG A 51 -3.61 6.02 -2.59
C ARG A 51 -4.60 4.87 -2.41
N LYS A 52 -4.89 4.10 -3.46
CA LYS A 52 -5.77 2.92 -3.42
C LYS A 52 -5.34 1.92 -2.34
N MET A 53 -4.05 1.62 -2.23
CA MET A 53 -3.55 0.70 -1.19
C MET A 53 -3.71 1.27 0.22
N LEU A 54 -3.41 2.56 0.43
CA LEU A 54 -3.55 3.19 1.74
C LEU A 54 -5.02 3.26 2.18
N GLU A 55 -5.95 3.53 1.26
CA GLU A 55 -7.39 3.46 1.55
C GLU A 55 -7.84 2.04 1.93
N VAL A 56 -7.30 1.00 1.29
CA VAL A 56 -7.59 -0.39 1.67
C VAL A 56 -7.15 -0.68 3.10
N ILE A 57 -5.95 -0.21 3.50
CA ILE A 57 -5.46 -0.38 4.87
C ILE A 57 -6.38 0.38 5.83
N HIS A 58 -6.76 1.61 5.51
CA HIS A 58 -7.65 2.43 6.33
C HIS A 58 -9.02 1.77 6.55
N GLU A 59 -9.66 1.24 5.50
CA GLU A 59 -10.94 0.51 5.63
C GLU A 59 -10.80 -0.72 6.51
N LEU A 60 -9.71 -1.48 6.36
CA LEU A 60 -9.46 -2.67 7.15
C LEU A 60 -9.18 -2.38 8.63
N LYS A 61 -8.81 -1.15 9.02
CA LYS A 61 -8.71 -0.78 10.44
C LYS A 61 -10.06 -0.92 11.16
N ALA A 62 -11.17 -0.63 10.47
CA ALA A 62 -12.52 -0.66 11.05
C ALA A 62 -13.20 -2.03 10.95
N GLU A 63 -12.70 -2.94 10.11
CA GLU A 63 -13.38 -4.21 9.80
C GLU A 63 -12.87 -5.42 10.63
N GLN A 64 -11.79 -5.28 11.39
CA GLN A 64 -11.14 -6.40 12.07
C GLN A 64 -10.32 -5.94 13.31
N PRO A 65 -9.89 -6.86 14.22
CA PRO A 65 -9.37 -6.49 15.53
C PRO A 65 -7.85 -6.25 15.63
N ILE A 66 -7.05 -6.55 14.61
CA ILE A 66 -5.62 -6.24 14.55
C ILE A 66 -5.46 -4.73 14.39
N GLU A 67 -4.66 -4.11 15.25
CA GLU A 67 -4.25 -2.71 15.09
C GLU A 67 -3.35 -2.57 13.86
N LEU A 68 -3.78 -1.79 12.87
CA LEU A 68 -3.01 -1.58 11.65
C LEU A 68 -2.37 -0.20 11.65
N ILE A 69 -1.09 -0.15 11.30
CA ILE A 69 -0.34 1.07 11.04
C ILE A 69 -0.05 1.12 9.54
N ALA A 70 -0.52 2.16 8.87
CA ALA A 70 -0.31 2.39 7.46
C ALA A 70 0.96 3.24 7.26
N THR A 71 1.84 2.80 6.38
CA THR A 71 3.06 3.53 6.00
C THR A 71 3.09 3.78 4.51
N PHE A 72 3.31 5.02 4.11
CA PHE A 72 3.57 5.38 2.73
C PHE A 72 5.01 5.00 2.36
N LEU A 73 5.15 4.10 1.40
CA LEU A 73 6.42 3.66 0.82
C LEU A 73 6.43 3.94 -0.68
N GLY A 74 6.06 5.16 -1.11
CA GLY A 74 6.10 5.53 -2.52
C GLY A 74 7.48 5.32 -3.14
N ALA A 75 8.56 5.65 -2.41
CA ALA A 75 9.94 5.47 -2.86
C ALA A 75 10.46 4.01 -2.77
N HIS A 76 9.62 3.00 -2.99
CA HIS A 76 10.01 1.59 -2.91
C HIS A 76 10.95 1.17 -4.05
N ALA A 77 10.70 1.67 -5.26
CA ALA A 77 11.55 1.49 -6.43
C ALA A 77 11.23 2.53 -7.49
N VAL A 78 12.16 2.75 -8.43
CA VAL A 78 11.94 3.65 -9.56
C VAL A 78 11.18 2.90 -10.68
N PRO A 79 10.05 3.42 -11.19
CA PRO A 79 9.38 2.87 -12.36
C PRO A 79 10.31 2.80 -13.58
N LYS A 80 10.17 1.74 -14.40
CA LYS A 80 11.04 1.53 -15.58
C LYS A 80 11.00 2.66 -16.62
N HIS A 81 10.00 3.52 -16.57
CA HIS A 81 9.74 4.58 -17.55
C HIS A 81 10.02 5.98 -17.00
N SER A 82 10.66 6.09 -15.83
CA SER A 82 10.98 7.36 -15.18
C SER A 82 12.43 7.34 -14.68
N SER A 83 13.08 8.50 -14.67
CA SER A 83 14.36 8.69 -13.97
C SER A 83 14.17 8.72 -12.46
N LYS A 84 15.27 8.65 -11.70
CA LYS A 84 15.21 8.77 -10.23
C LYS A 84 14.69 10.13 -9.82
N GLU A 85 15.12 11.16 -10.52
CA GLU A 85 14.82 12.56 -10.25
C GLU A 85 13.35 12.86 -10.56
N GLU A 86 12.86 12.48 -11.74
CA GLU A 86 11.44 12.63 -12.10
C GLU A 86 10.53 11.89 -11.11
N TYR A 87 10.88 10.65 -10.76
CA TYR A 87 10.07 9.87 -9.83
C TYR A 87 10.12 10.41 -8.39
N LEU A 88 11.24 10.99 -7.97
CA LEU A 88 11.33 11.64 -6.65
C LEU A 88 10.36 12.81 -6.56
N GLU A 89 10.29 13.66 -7.60
CA GLU A 89 9.32 14.76 -7.65
C GLU A 89 7.87 14.26 -7.58
N GLU A 90 7.55 13.18 -8.29
CA GLU A 90 6.23 12.53 -8.19
C GLU A 90 5.95 12.05 -6.76
N VAL A 91 6.91 11.38 -6.11
CA VAL A 91 6.74 10.90 -4.73
C VAL A 91 6.53 12.06 -3.75
N LEU A 92 7.31 13.15 -3.90
CA LEU A 92 7.16 14.35 -3.08
C LEU A 92 5.78 15.00 -3.26
N ALA A 93 5.26 15.01 -4.49
CA ALA A 93 3.92 15.52 -4.78
C ALA A 93 2.80 14.65 -4.16
N MET A 94 3.02 13.34 -3.98
CA MET A 94 2.03 12.45 -3.35
C MET A 94 1.88 12.67 -1.84
N ILE A 95 2.95 13.07 -1.13
CA ILE A 95 2.98 13.20 0.34
C ILE A 95 1.78 13.99 0.91
N PRO A 96 1.48 15.22 0.44
CA PRO A 96 0.34 15.97 0.97
C PRO A 96 -1.01 15.29 0.70
N GLU A 97 -1.15 14.53 -0.39
CA GLU A 97 -2.40 13.83 -0.74
C GLU A 97 -2.65 12.60 0.14
N ILE A 98 -1.59 11.98 0.66
CA ILE A 98 -1.67 10.74 1.45
C ILE A 98 -1.55 10.96 2.95
N ALA A 99 -1.25 12.17 3.42
CA ALA A 99 -1.02 12.48 4.83
C ALA A 99 -2.20 12.15 5.77
N GLY A 100 -3.44 12.10 5.24
CA GLY A 100 -4.62 11.68 6.00
C GLY A 100 -4.88 10.17 6.00
N LEU A 101 -4.12 9.39 5.23
CA LEU A 101 -4.30 7.95 5.05
C LEU A 101 -3.15 7.11 5.62
N ALA A 102 -1.95 7.68 5.75
CA ALA A 102 -0.78 7.04 6.33
C ALA A 102 -0.38 7.69 7.66
N GLU A 103 0.09 6.88 8.61
CA GLU A 103 0.67 7.37 9.86
C GLU A 103 2.17 7.70 9.73
N TYR A 104 2.86 7.07 8.77
CA TYR A 104 4.30 7.22 8.52
C TYR A 104 4.62 7.29 7.04
#